data_AF-A0A511AH17-F1
#
_entry.id   AF-A0A511AH17-F1
#
_cell.length_a   1.000
_cell.length_b   1.000
_cell.length_c   1.000
_cell.angle_alpha   90.00
_cell.angle_beta   90.00
_cell.angle_gamma   90.00
#
_symmetry.space_group_name_H-M   'P 1'
#
loop_
_entity.id
_entity.type
_entity.pdbx_description
1 polymer ?
#
loop_
_entity_poly.entity_id
_entity_poly.type
_entity_poly.pdbx_seq_one_letter_code
_entity_poly.pdbx_strand_id
1 'polypeptide(L)'
;MPKSNESASPHPRIAVDLNDIQIRYSSEGVLAGAHDGDYENTVTPWWAELSLADYPDDGDEPTVTSIGSIRCFLVNLDSDTSAYEALDALEADLGAVGTALFQDDGIVERTEIFPSHAIIIDRVWIDPKYRGQRLGPRAVATAIRFLGRRRITVAALIAQPDGWHKMRGRALRDNRQKVRQAWESIGFALFDNEVLWLDATDYDEEDYFTS
;
A
#
# COMPACT_ATOMS: atom_id res chain seq x y z
N MET A 1 -11.89 -28.99 29.53
CA MET A 1 -10.80 -29.05 28.53
C MET A 1 -11.33 -28.48 27.23
N PRO A 2 -10.86 -27.32 26.75
CA PRO A 2 -11.31 -26.79 25.47
C PRO A 2 -10.61 -27.55 24.33
N LYS A 3 -11.40 -27.93 23.33
CA LYS A 3 -10.96 -28.63 22.13
C LYS A 3 -10.06 -27.72 21.31
N SER A 4 -8.90 -28.26 20.93
CA SER A 4 -7.98 -27.73 19.93
C SER A 4 -8.74 -27.40 18.64
N ASN A 5 -8.65 -26.15 18.21
CA ASN A 5 -9.18 -25.69 16.94
C ASN A 5 -8.01 -25.69 15.93
N GLU A 6 -7.81 -26.83 15.28
CA GLU A 6 -6.86 -27.02 14.19
C GLU A 6 -7.65 -26.98 12.87
N SER A 7 -7.40 -25.96 12.05
CA SER A 7 -7.43 -26.06 10.58
C SER A 7 -7.04 -24.69 10.01
N ALA A 8 -5.75 -24.36 10.12
CA ALA A 8 -5.11 -23.57 9.09
C ALA A 8 -4.28 -24.57 8.29
N SER A 9 -4.77 -25.00 7.13
CA SER A 9 -3.93 -25.75 6.20
C SER A 9 -2.67 -24.92 5.94
N PRO A 10 -1.47 -25.39 6.29
CA PRO A 10 -0.26 -24.69 5.94
C PRO A 10 -0.08 -24.88 4.44
N HIS A 11 -0.53 -23.91 3.64
CA HIS A 11 -0.11 -23.87 2.24
C HIS A 11 1.43 -23.94 2.24
N PRO A 12 2.04 -24.88 1.49
CA PRO A 12 3.48 -24.94 1.39
C PRO A 12 3.98 -23.58 0.90
N ARG A 13 4.85 -22.95 1.68
CA ARG A 13 5.43 -21.67 1.32
C ARG A 13 6.36 -21.89 0.14
N ILE A 14 6.17 -21.12 -0.92
CA ILE A 14 7.01 -21.16 -2.11
C ILE A 14 8.05 -20.05 -1.98
N ALA A 15 9.32 -20.42 -1.89
CA ALA A 15 10.42 -19.46 -1.95
C ALA A 15 10.48 -18.84 -3.35
N VAL A 16 10.71 -17.54 -3.42
CA VAL A 16 10.75 -16.78 -4.67
C VAL A 16 12.10 -16.05 -4.76
N ASP A 17 12.76 -16.12 -5.92
CA ASP A 17 13.86 -15.19 -6.22
C ASP A 17 13.25 -13.82 -6.53
N LEU A 18 13.73 -12.80 -5.82
CA LEU A 18 13.22 -11.44 -5.96
C LEU A 18 13.57 -10.83 -7.33
N ASN A 19 14.56 -11.39 -8.05
CA ASN A 19 14.90 -10.98 -9.42
C ASN A 19 13.84 -11.45 -10.44
N ASP A 20 13.05 -12.47 -10.10
CA ASP A 20 12.01 -13.02 -10.99
C ASP A 20 10.66 -12.31 -10.84
N ILE A 21 10.57 -11.34 -9.92
CA ILE A 21 9.35 -10.59 -9.66
C ILE A 21 9.25 -9.42 -10.64
N GLN A 22 8.21 -9.45 -11.46
CA GLN A 22 7.80 -8.35 -12.32
C GLN A 22 6.64 -7.60 -11.69
N ILE A 23 6.72 -6.27 -11.63
CA ILE A 23 5.60 -5.41 -11.25
C ILE A 23 5.03 -4.79 -12.53
N ARG A 24 3.80 -5.16 -12.88
CA ARG A 24 3.05 -4.55 -13.98
C ARG A 24 2.01 -3.63 -13.38
N TYR A 25 1.98 -2.38 -13.83
CA TYR A 25 1.02 -1.41 -13.32
C TYR A 25 0.16 -0.87 -14.45
N SER A 26 -1.01 -0.38 -14.08
CA SER A 26 -1.76 0.51 -14.94
C SER A 26 -2.41 1.61 -14.11
N SER A 27 -2.56 2.76 -14.74
CA SER A 27 -3.25 3.91 -14.16
C SER A 27 -4.53 4.11 -14.94
N GLU A 28 -5.67 4.03 -14.25
CA GLU A 28 -6.93 4.52 -14.82
C GLU A 28 -7.01 6.00 -14.49
N GLY A 29 -6.91 6.85 -15.52
CA GLY A 29 -7.43 8.22 -15.38
C GLY A 29 -8.93 8.09 -15.13
N VAL A 30 -9.46 8.77 -14.11
CA VAL A 30 -10.90 8.78 -13.84
C VAL A 30 -11.58 9.36 -15.09
N LEU A 31 -12.32 8.52 -15.83
CA LEU A 31 -13.24 8.99 -16.86
C LEU A 31 -14.51 9.43 -16.16
N ALA A 32 -14.87 10.69 -16.37
CA ALA A 32 -16.02 11.38 -15.79
C ALA A 32 -17.30 10.55 -15.61
N GLY A 33 -17.88 10.62 -14.41
CA GLY A 33 -19.22 10.15 -14.05
C GLY A 33 -19.21 9.29 -12.77
N ALA A 34 -19.84 9.68 -11.66
CA ALA A 34 -21.24 10.07 -11.52
C ALA A 34 -21.53 11.08 -10.38
N HIS A 35 -20.51 11.80 -9.91
CA HIS A 35 -20.68 13.07 -9.20
C HIS A 35 -20.06 14.16 -10.10
N ASP A 36 -20.72 15.32 -10.22
CA ASP A 36 -20.23 16.46 -11.02
C ASP A 36 -18.70 16.59 -10.90
N GLY A 37 -18.02 16.78 -12.03
CA GLY A 37 -16.57 16.56 -12.25
C GLY A 37 -15.57 17.44 -11.46
N ASP A 38 -15.82 17.68 -10.17
CA ASP A 38 -15.03 18.57 -9.32
C ASP A 38 -13.81 17.88 -8.67
N TYR A 39 -13.76 16.54 -8.66
CA TYR A 39 -12.68 15.77 -7.99
C TYR A 39 -11.72 15.05 -8.95
N GLU A 40 -11.95 15.11 -10.26
CA GLU A 40 -11.19 14.35 -11.28
C GLU A 40 -9.70 14.69 -11.30
N ASN A 41 -9.33 15.90 -10.89
CA ASN A 41 -7.94 16.35 -10.85
C ASN A 41 -7.29 16.21 -9.46
N THR A 42 -8.05 15.78 -8.45
CA THR A 42 -7.60 15.71 -7.05
C THR A 42 -7.18 14.30 -6.68
N VAL A 43 -7.93 13.26 -7.09
CA VAL A 43 -7.61 11.87 -6.73
C VAL A 43 -7.57 10.99 -7.97
N THR A 44 -6.42 10.36 -8.21
CA THR A 44 -6.22 9.39 -9.30
C THR A 44 -6.03 7.98 -8.72
N PRO A 45 -6.88 7.00 -9.06
CA PRO A 45 -6.64 5.62 -8.66
C PRO A 45 -5.44 5.04 -9.43
N TRP A 46 -4.66 4.22 -8.73
CA TRP A 46 -3.51 3.52 -9.31
C TRP A 46 -3.50 2.07 -8.85
N TRP A 47 -3.19 1.15 -9.76
CA TRP A 47 -3.09 -0.26 -9.42
C TRP A 47 -1.84 -0.90 -10.02
N ALA A 48 -1.34 -1.90 -9.31
CA ALA A 48 -0.30 -2.78 -9.81
C ALA A 48 -0.59 -4.24 -9.49
N GLU A 49 -0.18 -5.08 -10.40
CA GLU A 49 -0.10 -6.52 -10.26
C GLU A 49 1.37 -6.92 -10.06
N LEU A 50 1.59 -7.80 -9.10
CA LEU A 50 2.87 -8.46 -8.89
C LEU A 50 2.79 -9.82 -9.54
N SER A 51 3.74 -10.12 -10.42
CA SER A 51 3.80 -11.40 -11.11
C SER A 51 5.18 -12.03 -10.99
N LEU A 52 5.21 -13.35 -10.88
CA LEU A 52 6.43 -14.15 -10.96
C LEU A 52 6.63 -14.60 -12.40
N ALA A 53 7.81 -14.35 -12.98
CA ALA A 53 8.19 -14.87 -14.29
C ALA A 53 9.13 -16.07 -14.11
N ASP A 54 8.69 -17.24 -14.56
CA ASP A 54 9.49 -18.46 -14.58
C ASP A 54 10.07 -18.67 -15.97
N TYR A 55 11.40 -18.61 -16.09
CA TYR A 55 12.13 -18.72 -17.35
C TYR A 55 12.61 -20.16 -17.53
N PRO A 56 12.02 -20.94 -18.45
CA PRO A 56 12.49 -22.29 -18.74
C PRO A 56 13.88 -22.26 -19.37
N ASP A 57 14.73 -23.22 -18.99
CA ASP A 57 16.12 -23.34 -19.47
C ASP A 57 16.23 -23.51 -21.00
N ASP A 58 15.16 -23.97 -21.66
CA ASP A 58 15.14 -24.30 -23.08
C ASP A 58 14.90 -23.09 -24.02
N GLY A 59 14.81 -21.87 -23.45
CA GLY A 59 14.64 -20.63 -24.23
C GLY A 59 13.20 -20.33 -24.67
N ASP A 60 12.22 -21.02 -24.09
CA ASP A 60 10.79 -20.76 -24.28
C ASP A 60 10.35 -19.45 -23.59
N GLU A 61 9.15 -18.96 -23.95
CA GLU A 61 8.55 -17.79 -23.31
C GLU A 61 8.33 -18.03 -21.81
N PRO A 62 8.62 -17.03 -20.95
CA PRO A 62 8.46 -17.20 -19.52
C PRO A 62 6.99 -17.40 -19.13
N THR A 63 6.74 -18.31 -18.20
CA THR A 63 5.41 -18.45 -17.60
C THR A 63 5.23 -17.37 -16.55
N VAL A 64 4.22 -16.52 -16.74
CA VAL A 64 3.93 -15.39 -15.83
C VAL A 64 2.73 -15.73 -14.94
N THR A 65 2.95 -15.77 -13.63
CA THR A 65 1.92 -16.07 -12.63
C THR A 65 1.66 -14.85 -11.75
N SER A 66 0.41 -14.43 -11.64
CA SER A 66 -0.01 -13.40 -10.67
C SER A 66 0.19 -13.89 -9.24
N ILE A 67 0.90 -13.12 -8.41
CA ILE A 67 1.23 -13.47 -7.02
C ILE A 67 0.74 -12.43 -6.01
N GLY A 68 0.27 -11.27 -6.48
CA GLY A 68 -0.17 -10.20 -5.62
C GLY A 68 -0.68 -8.98 -6.37
N SER A 69 -1.18 -8.01 -5.63
CA SER A 69 -1.61 -6.72 -6.16
C SER A 69 -1.51 -5.59 -5.14
N ILE A 70 -1.45 -4.37 -5.66
CA ILE A 70 -1.51 -3.12 -4.91
C ILE A 70 -2.59 -2.24 -5.52
N ARG A 71 -3.38 -1.62 -4.65
CA ARG A 71 -4.25 -0.48 -4.99
C ARG A 71 -3.82 0.71 -4.16
N CYS A 72 -3.58 1.83 -4.84
CA CYS A 72 -3.25 3.11 -4.25
C CYS A 72 -4.12 4.21 -4.85
N PHE A 73 -4.11 5.36 -4.19
CA PHE A 73 -4.65 6.61 -4.70
C PHE A 73 -3.56 7.67 -4.68
N LEU A 74 -3.36 8.34 -5.81
CA LEU A 74 -2.49 9.50 -5.92
C LEU A 74 -3.36 10.75 -5.74
N VAL A 75 -3.07 11.51 -4.70
CA VAL A 75 -3.77 12.74 -4.35
C VAL A 75 -2.92 13.92 -4.76
N ASN A 76 -3.47 14.82 -5.57
CA ASN A 76 -2.88 16.10 -5.93
C ASN A 76 -3.28 17.15 -4.89
N LEU A 77 -2.31 17.63 -4.12
CA LEU A 77 -2.53 18.61 -3.05
C LEU A 77 -2.49 20.05 -3.57
N ASP A 78 -2.06 20.26 -4.81
CA ASP A 78 -2.10 21.56 -5.49
C ASP A 78 -3.45 21.82 -6.20
N SER A 79 -4.43 20.91 -6.06
CA SER A 79 -5.75 21.10 -6.66
C SER A 79 -6.61 22.09 -5.87
N ASP A 80 -7.47 22.84 -6.55
CA ASP A 80 -8.42 23.77 -5.91
C ASP A 80 -9.49 23.07 -5.04
N THR A 81 -9.63 21.75 -5.17
CA THR A 81 -10.61 20.95 -4.45
C THR A 81 -10.00 20.31 -3.20
N SER A 82 -10.80 20.22 -2.13
CA SER A 82 -10.38 19.61 -0.87
C SER A 82 -10.06 18.11 -1.04
N ALA A 83 -8.80 17.74 -0.81
CA ALA A 83 -8.33 16.36 -0.82
C ALA A 83 -9.08 15.47 0.18
N TYR A 84 -9.43 16.02 1.35
CA TYR A 84 -10.22 15.32 2.36
C TYR A 84 -11.62 14.96 1.83
N GLU A 85 -12.33 15.94 1.26
CA GLU A 85 -13.69 15.73 0.74
C GLU A 85 -13.69 14.74 -0.43
N ALA A 86 -12.68 14.81 -1.29
CA ALA A 86 -12.51 13.88 -2.40
C ALA A 86 -12.35 12.43 -1.93
N LEU A 87 -11.59 12.19 -0.86
CA LEU A 87 -11.36 10.85 -0.31
C LEU A 87 -12.57 10.32 0.47
N ASP A 88 -13.22 11.17 1.25
CA ASP A 88 -14.44 10.82 2.00
C ASP A 88 -15.59 10.43 1.06
N ALA A 89 -15.69 11.11 -0.09
CA ALA A 89 -16.67 10.78 -1.14
C ALA A 89 -16.38 9.44 -1.84
N LEU A 90 -15.13 8.98 -1.87
CA LEU A 90 -14.75 7.73 -2.53
C LEU A 90 -15.06 6.51 -1.66
N GLU A 91 -14.44 6.42 -0.48
CA GLU A 91 -14.59 5.27 0.43
C GLU A 91 -14.36 5.69 1.90
N ALA A 92 -15.15 5.15 2.84
CA ALA A 92 -15.07 5.54 4.26
C ALA A 92 -13.69 5.28 4.90
N ASP A 93 -13.01 4.19 4.51
CA ASP A 93 -11.66 3.89 5.00
C ASP A 93 -10.62 4.91 4.49
N LEU A 94 -10.84 5.49 3.30
CA LEU A 94 -10.02 6.59 2.76
C LEU A 94 -10.30 7.90 3.50
N GLY A 95 -11.55 8.14 3.92
CA GLY A 95 -11.91 9.27 4.77
C GLY A 95 -11.09 9.32 6.06
N ALA A 96 -10.87 8.18 6.72
CA ALA A 96 -10.04 8.10 7.93
C ALA A 96 -8.56 8.48 7.68
N VAL A 97 -8.00 8.03 6.54
CA VAL A 97 -6.64 8.44 6.13
C VAL A 97 -6.60 9.93 5.76
N GLY A 98 -7.63 10.41 5.05
CA GLY A 98 -7.78 11.81 4.68
C GLY A 98 -7.85 12.74 5.90
N THR A 99 -8.60 12.36 6.94
CA THR A 99 -8.62 13.09 8.22
C THR A 99 -7.21 13.18 8.83
N ALA A 100 -6.50 12.05 8.93
CA ALA A 100 -5.17 12.03 9.53
C ALA A 100 -4.12 12.82 8.73
N LEU A 101 -4.27 12.89 7.40
CA LEU A 101 -3.34 13.61 6.54
C LEU A 101 -3.63 15.12 6.48
N PHE A 102 -4.90 15.50 6.29
CA PHE A 102 -5.27 16.81 5.76
C PHE A 102 -6.12 17.68 6.69
N GLN A 103 -6.72 17.13 7.75
CA GLN A 103 -7.44 17.94 8.74
C GLN A 103 -6.49 18.44 9.83
N ASP A 104 -6.90 19.48 10.56
CA ASP A 104 -6.17 20.20 11.62
C ASP A 104 -5.07 19.38 12.33
N ASP A 105 -3.85 19.94 12.37
CA ASP A 105 -2.63 19.29 12.92
C ASP A 105 -2.25 17.94 12.29
N GLY A 106 -2.79 17.65 11.09
CA GLY A 106 -2.52 16.46 10.28
C GLY A 106 -1.07 16.33 9.83
N ILE A 107 -0.73 15.17 9.26
CA ILE A 107 0.65 14.84 8.85
C ILE A 107 1.25 15.92 7.95
N VAL A 108 0.47 16.44 6.99
CA VAL A 108 0.95 17.43 6.00
C VAL A 108 1.47 18.70 6.67
N GLU A 109 0.77 19.21 7.69
CA GLU A 109 1.18 20.39 8.46
C GLU A 109 2.46 20.17 9.28
N ARG A 110 2.85 18.91 9.51
CA ARG A 110 4.06 18.54 10.28
C ARG A 110 5.27 18.23 9.40
N THR A 111 5.09 18.24 8.08
CA THR A 111 6.20 18.06 7.14
C THR A 111 7.06 19.33 7.10
N GLU A 112 8.38 19.18 6.98
CA GLU A 112 9.28 20.33 6.84
C GLU A 112 9.05 21.08 5.52
N ILE A 113 8.63 20.33 4.50
CA ILE A 113 8.34 20.83 3.16
C ILE A 113 6.93 20.39 2.80
N PHE A 114 6.07 21.35 2.47
CA PHE A 114 4.69 21.07 2.11
C PHE A 114 4.63 20.17 0.86
N PRO A 115 4.04 18.96 0.96
CA PRO A 115 3.92 18.05 -0.17
C PRO A 115 2.97 18.59 -1.24
N SER A 116 3.35 18.41 -2.51
CA SER A 116 2.42 18.63 -3.62
C SER A 116 1.53 17.42 -3.88
N HIS A 117 1.92 16.24 -3.36
CA HIS A 117 1.20 15.00 -3.58
C HIS A 117 1.15 14.12 -2.33
N ALA A 118 0.11 13.29 -2.25
CA ALA A 118 0.06 12.18 -1.32
C ALA A 118 -0.21 10.86 -2.04
N ILE A 119 0.34 9.77 -1.54
CA ILE A 119 0.05 8.40 -1.98
C ILE A 119 -0.66 7.69 -0.84
N ILE A 120 -1.93 7.34 -1.04
CA ILE A 120 -2.69 6.54 -0.07
C ILE A 120 -2.67 5.10 -0.53
N ILE A 121 -2.06 4.21 0.25
CA ILE A 121 -2.02 2.78 -0.02
C ILE A 121 -3.27 2.18 0.63
N ASP A 122 -4.27 1.90 -0.21
CA ASP A 122 -5.55 1.32 0.20
C ASP A 122 -5.39 -0.17 0.49
N ARG A 123 -4.85 -0.92 -0.47
CA ARG A 123 -4.81 -2.37 -0.38
C ARG A 123 -3.52 -2.95 -0.92
N VAL A 124 -2.95 -3.87 -0.16
CA VAL A 124 -1.85 -4.73 -0.58
C VAL A 124 -2.24 -6.17 -0.33
N TRP A 125 -2.29 -6.95 -1.39
CA TRP A 125 -2.62 -8.36 -1.31
C TRP A 125 -1.50 -9.21 -1.89
N ILE A 126 -1.12 -10.25 -1.17
CA ILE A 126 -0.16 -11.26 -1.60
C ILE A 126 -0.84 -12.62 -1.42
N ASP A 127 -0.76 -13.48 -2.44
CA ASP A 127 -1.27 -14.85 -2.36
C ASP A 127 -0.64 -15.55 -1.14
N PRO A 128 -1.44 -16.18 -0.27
CA PRO A 128 -0.98 -16.87 0.93
C PRO A 128 0.27 -17.74 0.77
N LYS A 129 0.44 -18.42 -0.37
CA LYS A 129 1.59 -19.31 -0.60
C LYS A 129 2.93 -18.58 -0.78
N TYR A 130 2.91 -17.28 -1.09
CA TYR A 130 4.11 -16.44 -1.25
C TYR A 130 4.35 -15.49 -0.07
N ARG A 131 3.46 -15.45 0.94
CA ARG A 131 3.60 -14.58 2.12
C ARG A 131 4.82 -14.95 2.98
N GLY A 132 5.30 -13.97 3.75
CA GLY A 132 6.42 -14.15 4.69
C GLY A 132 7.80 -13.81 4.11
N GLN A 133 7.86 -13.33 2.87
CA GLN A 133 9.10 -12.98 2.16
C GLN A 133 9.20 -11.46 1.90
N ARG A 134 8.50 -10.63 2.69
CA ARG A 134 8.46 -9.16 2.56
C ARG A 134 8.03 -8.62 1.17
N LEU A 135 7.32 -9.42 0.37
CA LEU A 135 6.86 -9.02 -0.97
C LEU A 135 5.95 -7.78 -0.96
N GLY A 136 5.00 -7.70 -0.02
CA GLY A 136 4.11 -6.55 0.11
C GLY A 136 4.85 -5.23 0.37
N PRO A 137 5.66 -5.14 1.45
CA PRO A 137 6.51 -3.97 1.69
C PRO A 137 7.41 -3.61 0.51
N ARG A 138 8.06 -4.59 -0.13
CA ARG A 138 8.93 -4.32 -1.28
C ARG A 138 8.18 -3.73 -2.46
N ALA A 139 7.02 -4.31 -2.80
CA ALA A 139 6.24 -3.80 -3.91
C ALA A 139 5.63 -2.41 -3.64
N VAL A 140 5.27 -2.11 -2.38
CA VAL A 140 4.89 -0.75 -1.97
C VAL A 140 6.05 0.21 -2.06
N ALA A 141 7.24 -0.16 -1.59
CA ALA A 141 8.43 0.67 -1.72
C ALA A 141 8.71 1.02 -3.20
N THR A 142 8.62 0.02 -4.09
CA THR A 142 8.76 0.24 -5.53
C THR A 142 7.65 1.15 -6.09
N ALA A 143 6.41 0.98 -5.65
CA ALA A 143 5.29 1.84 -6.06
C ALA A 143 5.48 3.29 -5.59
N ILE A 144 5.92 3.52 -4.35
CA ILE A 144 6.23 4.84 -3.80
C ILE A 144 7.36 5.49 -4.59
N ARG A 145 8.46 4.77 -4.84
CA ARG A 145 9.56 5.29 -5.67
C ARG A 145 9.08 5.64 -7.07
N PHE A 146 8.20 4.83 -7.66
CA PHE A 146 7.68 5.09 -9.00
C PHE A 146 6.76 6.33 -9.04
N LEU A 147 5.82 6.42 -8.12
CA LEU A 147 4.78 7.46 -8.07
C LEU A 147 5.30 8.79 -7.51
N GLY A 148 6.21 8.74 -6.53
CA GLY A 148 6.80 9.91 -5.88
C GLY A 148 7.96 10.54 -6.66
N ARG A 149 8.41 9.93 -7.75
CA ARG A 149 9.52 10.45 -8.58
C ARG A 149 9.32 11.92 -8.92
N ARG A 150 10.26 12.76 -8.46
CA ARG A 150 10.33 14.21 -8.70
C ARG A 150 9.18 15.01 -8.09
N ARG A 151 8.52 14.48 -7.06
CA ARG A 151 7.41 15.13 -6.34
C ARG A 151 7.69 15.10 -4.85
N ILE A 152 7.42 16.22 -4.17
CA ILE A 152 7.39 16.24 -2.70
C ILE A 152 6.13 15.48 -2.30
N THR A 153 6.33 14.32 -1.68
CA THR A 153 5.28 13.31 -1.56
C THR A 153 5.25 12.75 -0.15
N VAL A 154 4.06 12.59 0.40
CA VAL A 154 3.85 11.76 1.59
C VAL A 154 3.13 10.47 1.21
N ALA A 155 3.47 9.35 1.83
CA ALA A 155 2.73 8.11 1.68
C ALA A 155 2.02 7.75 2.99
N ALA A 156 0.80 7.21 2.92
CA ALA A 156 0.04 6.83 4.10
C ALA A 156 -0.81 5.57 3.90
N LEU A 157 -1.04 4.84 4.99
CA LEU A 157 -1.83 3.61 5.00
C LEU A 157 -2.41 3.29 6.37
N ILE A 158 -3.41 2.41 6.41
CA ILE A 158 -3.88 1.78 7.65
C ILE A 158 -3.36 0.34 7.71
N ALA A 159 -2.62 -0.01 8.76
CA ALA A 159 -2.05 -1.35 8.92
C ALA A 159 -3.07 -2.38 9.43
N GLN A 160 -3.96 -2.84 8.56
CA GLN A 160 -4.94 -3.87 8.88
C GLN A 160 -4.53 -5.25 8.32
N PRO A 161 -4.50 -6.30 9.17
CA PRO A 161 -4.26 -7.65 8.66
C PRO A 161 -5.46 -8.18 7.87
N ASP A 162 -5.18 -9.05 6.92
CA ASP A 162 -6.20 -9.81 6.20
C ASP A 162 -7.15 -10.52 7.18
N GLY A 163 -8.47 -10.40 6.96
CA GLY A 163 -9.49 -10.99 7.82
C GLY A 163 -9.63 -10.36 9.23
N TRP A 164 -9.08 -9.16 9.47
CA TRP A 164 -9.13 -8.47 10.78
C TRP A 164 -10.54 -8.38 11.38
N HIS A 165 -11.57 -8.21 10.54
CA HIS A 165 -12.97 -8.11 10.96
C HIS A 165 -13.49 -9.37 11.67
N LYS A 166 -12.81 -10.52 11.50
CA LYS A 166 -13.08 -11.79 12.19
C LYS A 166 -12.18 -12.01 13.42
N MET A 167 -11.13 -11.21 13.59
CA MET A 167 -10.18 -11.33 14.69
C MET A 167 -10.62 -10.48 15.88
N ARG A 168 -10.36 -10.97 17.10
CA ARG A 168 -10.68 -10.23 18.34
C ARG A 168 -9.55 -10.35 19.36
N GLY A 169 -9.51 -9.39 20.29
CA GLY A 169 -8.62 -9.43 21.45
C GLY A 169 -7.14 -9.54 21.08
N ARG A 170 -6.44 -10.50 21.68
CA ARG A 170 -4.99 -10.69 21.52
C ARG A 170 -4.60 -11.00 20.07
N ALA A 171 -5.35 -11.86 19.37
CA ALA A 171 -5.04 -12.23 18.00
C ALA A 171 -5.04 -11.03 17.04
N LEU A 172 -6.00 -10.10 17.21
CA LEU A 172 -6.04 -8.88 16.41
C LEU A 172 -4.82 -7.98 16.69
N ARG A 173 -4.47 -7.78 17.97
CA ARG A 173 -3.32 -6.98 18.35
C ARG A 173 -2.00 -7.54 17.83
N ASP A 174 -1.79 -8.84 17.98
CA ASP A 174 -0.54 -9.49 17.54
C ASP A 174 -0.39 -9.43 16.01
N ASN A 175 -1.47 -9.61 15.25
CA ASN A 175 -1.42 -9.50 13.79
C ASN A 175 -1.26 -8.05 13.31
N ARG A 176 -1.94 -7.07 13.94
CA ARG A 176 -1.71 -5.65 13.65
C ARG A 176 -0.27 -5.24 13.92
N GLN A 177 0.32 -5.68 15.03
CA GLN A 177 1.72 -5.40 15.34
C GLN A 177 2.67 -5.98 14.28
N LYS A 178 2.42 -7.19 13.78
CA LYS A 178 3.23 -7.80 12.71
C LYS A 178 3.13 -7.03 11.39
N VAL A 179 1.91 -6.65 10.99
CA VAL A 179 1.69 -5.86 9.77
C VAL A 179 2.37 -4.49 9.90
N ARG A 180 2.20 -3.84 11.05
CA ARG A 180 2.87 -2.58 11.38
C ARG A 180 4.39 -2.70 11.28
N GLN A 181 5.00 -3.71 11.91
CA GLN A 181 6.45 -3.94 11.83
C GLN A 181 6.94 -4.17 10.39
N ALA A 182 6.12 -4.80 9.55
CA ALA A 182 6.45 -4.97 8.14
C ALA A 182 6.51 -3.62 7.40
N TRP A 183 5.60 -2.68 7.70
CA TRP A 183 5.62 -1.33 7.14
C TRP A 183 6.72 -0.45 7.72
N GLU A 184 6.95 -0.53 9.03
CA GLU A 184 8.07 0.17 9.70
C GLU A 184 9.43 -0.26 9.10
N SER A 185 9.54 -1.50 8.63
CA SER A 185 10.76 -2.00 7.98
C SER A 185 11.10 -1.34 6.64
N ILE A 186 10.21 -0.52 6.08
CA ILE A 186 10.43 0.25 4.85
C ILE A 186 10.27 1.77 5.08
N GLY A 187 10.36 2.21 6.34
CA GLY A 187 10.42 3.63 6.71
C GLY A 187 9.12 4.24 7.24
N PHE A 188 7.98 3.53 7.18
CA PHE A 188 6.73 4.08 7.71
C PHE A 188 6.80 4.26 9.23
N ALA A 189 6.27 5.37 9.73
CA ALA A 189 6.10 5.67 11.15
C ALA A 189 4.62 5.77 11.52
N LEU A 190 4.27 5.41 12.76
CA LEU A 190 2.91 5.61 13.26
C LEU A 190 2.67 7.12 13.50
N PHE A 191 1.59 7.65 12.94
CA PHE A 191 1.14 9.02 13.20
C PHE A 191 0.03 9.09 14.25
N ASP A 192 -1.06 8.37 13.98
CA ASP A 192 -2.24 8.23 14.84
C ASP A 192 -2.61 6.74 14.88
N ASN A 193 -3.36 6.32 15.91
CA ASN A 193 -3.66 4.94 16.35
C ASN A 193 -3.58 3.82 15.31
N GLU A 194 -4.01 4.05 14.07
CA GLU A 194 -3.98 3.08 12.98
C GLU A 194 -3.29 3.57 11.68
N VAL A 195 -3.02 4.87 11.54
CA VAL A 195 -2.44 5.48 10.34
C VAL A 195 -0.92 5.51 10.45
N LEU A 196 -0.28 4.86 9.49
CA LEU A 196 1.14 4.95 9.25
C LEU A 196 1.40 5.93 8.11
N TRP A 197 2.52 6.65 8.20
CA TRP A 197 2.94 7.59 7.19
C TRP A 197 4.45 7.52 6.93
N LEU A 198 4.86 8.05 5.79
CA LEU A 198 6.24 8.12 5.36
C LEU A 198 6.42 9.43 4.58
N ASP A 199 7.46 10.20 4.90
CA ASP A 199 7.95 11.22 3.99
C ASP A 199 8.65 10.52 2.82
N ALA A 200 8.09 10.69 1.62
CA ALA A 200 8.52 10.03 0.41
C ALA A 200 9.23 10.98 -0.57
N THR A 201 9.59 12.19 -0.13
CA THR A 201 10.16 13.26 -0.98
C THR A 201 11.47 12.86 -1.67
N ASP A 202 12.28 11.98 -1.06
CA ASP A 202 13.51 11.44 -1.63
C ASP A 202 13.62 9.92 -1.36
N TYR A 203 12.49 9.21 -1.41
CA TYR A 203 12.46 7.80 -1.02
C TYR A 203 13.26 6.90 -1.97
N ASP A 204 14.28 6.22 -1.43
CA ASP A 204 14.97 5.11 -2.09
C ASP A 204 14.67 3.78 -1.40
N GLU A 205 14.34 2.76 -2.21
CA GLU A 205 14.05 1.43 -1.69
C GLU A 205 15.34 0.71 -1.23
N GLU A 206 16.49 1.03 -1.83
CA GLU A 206 17.77 0.35 -1.54
C GLU A 206 18.21 0.54 -0.07
N ASP A 207 17.83 1.65 0.56
CA ASP A 207 18.12 1.96 1.96
C ASP A 207 17.51 0.94 2.95
N TYR A 208 16.48 0.20 2.54
CA TYR A 208 15.68 -0.64 3.43
C TYR A 208 15.80 -2.16 3.17
N PHE A 209 16.48 -2.54 2.09
CA PHE A 209 16.57 -3.94 1.64
C PHE A 209 18.00 -4.44 1.43
N THR A 210 19.03 -3.70 1.86
CA THR A 210 20.46 -4.03 1.71
C THR A 210 21.06 -4.92 2.80
N SER A 211 20.25 -5.56 3.65
CA SER A 211 20.68 -6.42 4.77
C SER A 211 20.45 -7.91 4.53
#